data_AF-A0A2V6BEI6-F1
#
_entry.id   AF-A0A2V6BEI6-F1
#
_cell.length_a   1.000
_cell.length_b   1.000
_cell.length_c   1.000
_cell.angle_alpha   90.00
_cell.angle_beta   90.00
_cell.angle_gamma   90.00
#
_symmetry.space_group_name_H-M   'P 1'
#
loop_
_entity.id
_entity.type
_entity.pdbx_description
1 polymer ?
#
loop_
_entity_poly.entity_id
_entity_poly.type
_entity_poly.pdbx_seq_one_letter_code
_entity_poly.pdbx_strand_id
1 'polypeptide(L)'
;MRLAVLLPIVYSLFAPFVFAADPSSSAAIPDSVTAAAIIYEMNLARQNPALYATPLEQRRQNYSGGVCLLPGNVRLHTHEGVHALDDAIRFLHRAKPQPPLALSPGLSLAAADHCREQAGGATGHYGNHGSDPGNRISRYGVVSQGWAEN
;
A
#
# COMPACT_ATOMS: atom_id res chain seq x y z
N MET A 1 -7.29 52.43 55.02
CA MET A 1 -6.52 51.16 55.13
C MET A 1 -6.53 50.49 53.76
N ARG A 2 -5.34 50.27 53.19
CA ARG A 2 -5.12 49.66 51.87
C ARG A 2 -5.13 48.14 52.04
N LEU A 3 -6.02 47.41 51.38
CA LEU A 3 -5.89 45.97 51.20
C LEU A 3 -5.59 45.69 49.72
N ALA A 4 -4.36 45.26 49.45
CA ALA A 4 -3.93 44.76 48.15
C ALA A 4 -4.37 43.30 48.02
N VAL A 5 -5.12 42.98 46.96
CA VAL A 5 -5.44 41.60 46.58
C VAL A 5 -4.50 41.23 45.43
N LEU A 6 -3.55 40.33 45.71
CA LEU A 6 -2.63 39.75 44.74
C LEU A 6 -3.34 38.61 43.99
N LEU A 7 -3.56 38.78 42.67
CA LEU A 7 -3.90 37.69 41.76
C LEU A 7 -2.63 36.88 41.44
N PRO A 8 -2.60 35.54 41.59
CA PRO A 8 -1.52 34.75 41.02
C PRO A 8 -1.77 34.55 39.51
N ILE A 9 -0.86 35.08 38.71
CA ILE A 9 -0.77 34.82 37.27
C ILE A 9 -0.24 33.39 37.11
N VAL A 10 -1.11 32.47 36.66
CA VAL A 10 -0.71 31.10 36.31
C VAL A 10 -0.12 31.15 34.91
N TYR A 11 1.20 31.12 34.80
CA TYR A 11 1.88 30.94 33.51
C TYR A 11 1.75 29.47 33.09
N SER A 12 0.81 29.18 32.18
CA SER A 12 0.76 27.89 31.47
C SER A 12 1.97 27.78 30.54
N LEU A 13 2.84 26.82 30.82
CA LEU A 13 3.90 26.35 29.91
C LEU A 13 3.26 25.71 28.68
N PHE A 14 3.05 26.49 27.62
CA PHE A 14 2.79 25.96 26.28
C PHE A 14 4.16 25.69 25.63
N ALA A 15 4.68 24.47 25.80
CA ALA A 15 5.81 24.02 25.00
C ALA A 15 5.33 23.77 23.56
N PRO A 16 5.86 24.45 22.54
CA PRO A 16 5.57 24.08 21.17
C PRO A 16 6.23 22.73 20.92
N PHE A 17 5.44 21.72 20.62
CA PHE A 17 5.94 20.48 20.01
C PHE A 17 6.44 20.85 18.61
N VAL A 18 7.70 21.24 18.52
CA VAL A 18 8.38 21.41 17.23
C VAL A 18 8.67 20.02 16.70
N PHE A 19 7.85 19.56 15.77
CA PHE A 19 8.17 18.39 14.97
C PHE A 19 9.32 18.79 14.04
N ALA A 20 10.55 18.54 14.45
CA ALA A 20 11.69 18.60 13.56
C ALA A 20 11.57 17.41 12.59
N ALA A 21 10.97 17.64 11.42
CA ALA A 21 11.11 16.72 10.30
C ALA A 21 12.58 16.80 9.86
N ASP A 22 13.34 15.73 10.11
CA ASP A 22 14.71 15.61 9.62
C ASP A 22 14.67 15.47 8.09
N PRO A 23 15.14 16.47 7.31
CA PRO A 23 15.13 16.42 5.84
C PRO A 23 16.08 15.35 5.29
N SER A 24 16.85 14.68 6.16
CA SER A 24 17.84 13.66 5.82
C SER A 24 17.32 12.23 5.98
N SER A 25 16.08 12.04 6.43
CA SER A 25 15.48 10.71 6.53
C SER A 25 15.06 10.22 5.14
N SER A 26 16.04 9.74 4.36
CA SER A 26 15.77 8.81 3.27
C SER A 26 15.25 7.54 3.93
N ALA A 27 13.93 7.35 3.95
CA ALA A 27 13.33 6.11 4.41
C ALA A 27 14.03 4.94 3.70
N ALA A 28 14.88 4.21 4.44
CA ALA A 28 15.52 3.02 3.92
C ALA A 28 14.41 2.09 3.44
N ILE A 29 14.46 1.66 2.17
CA ILE A 29 13.56 0.62 1.68
C ILE A 29 13.79 -0.60 2.58
N PRO A 30 12.78 -1.10 3.31
CA PRO A 30 12.98 -2.23 4.21
C PRO A 30 13.54 -3.42 3.43
N ASP A 31 14.52 -4.12 4.01
CA ASP A 31 15.23 -5.26 3.38
C ASP A 31 14.30 -6.39 2.91
N SER A 32 13.06 -6.44 3.43
CA SER A 32 11.99 -7.28 2.87
C SER A 32 10.60 -6.72 3.14
N VAL A 33 9.71 -6.84 2.15
CA VAL A 33 8.29 -6.54 2.30
C VAL A 33 7.60 -7.72 3.01
N THR A 34 6.91 -7.47 4.12
CA THR A 34 6.20 -8.52 4.87
C THR A 34 4.76 -8.71 4.40
N ALA A 35 4.20 -9.91 4.60
CA ALA A 35 2.78 -10.17 4.30
C ALA A 35 1.83 -9.22 5.05
N ALA A 36 2.20 -8.84 6.28
CA ALA A 36 1.44 -7.88 7.08
C ALA A 36 1.45 -6.48 6.45
N ALA A 37 2.59 -6.01 5.94
CA ALA A 37 2.69 -4.74 5.24
C ALA A 37 1.87 -4.73 3.94
N ILE A 38 1.87 -5.84 3.18
CA ILE A 38 1.07 -5.97 1.95
C ILE A 38 -0.43 -5.87 2.27
N ILE A 39 -0.94 -6.65 3.23
CA ILE A 39 -2.36 -6.62 3.58
C ILE A 39 -2.76 -5.27 4.19
N TYR A 40 -1.88 -4.63 4.97
CA TYR A 40 -2.11 -3.29 5.46
C TYR A 40 -2.33 -2.30 4.31
N GLU A 41 -1.42 -2.28 3.34
CA GLU A 41 -1.50 -1.38 2.19
C GLU A 41 -2.73 -1.66 1.32
N MET A 42 -3.03 -2.93 1.03
CA MET A 42 -4.25 -3.33 0.32
C MET A 42 -5.51 -2.86 1.06
N ASN A 43 -5.53 -2.97 2.39
CA ASN A 43 -6.65 -2.53 3.21
C ASN A 43 -6.78 -1.01 3.25
N LEU A 44 -5.68 -0.26 3.21
CA LEU A 44 -5.74 1.20 3.08
C LEU A 44 -6.49 1.61 1.80
N ALA A 45 -6.16 0.99 0.66
CA ALA A 45 -6.86 1.21 -0.61
C ALA A 45 -8.32 0.77 -0.57
N ARG A 46 -8.63 -0.38 0.06
CA ARG A 46 -10.00 -0.90 0.15
C ARG A 46 -10.89 -0.07 1.06
N GLN A 47 -10.40 0.30 2.23
CA GLN A 47 -11.19 1.00 3.25
C GLN A 47 -11.29 2.49 2.97
N ASN A 48 -10.26 3.09 2.35
CA ASN A 48 -10.19 4.53 2.11
C ASN A 48 -9.75 4.84 0.67
N PRO A 49 -10.51 4.42 -0.37
CA PRO A 49 -10.05 4.50 -1.75
C PRO A 49 -9.78 5.95 -2.21
N ALA A 50 -10.64 6.90 -1.86
CA ALA A 50 -10.42 8.31 -2.18
C ALA A 50 -9.15 8.89 -1.51
N LEU A 51 -8.88 8.52 -0.26
CA LEU A 51 -7.63 8.90 0.42
C LEU A 51 -6.42 8.26 -0.28
N TYR A 52 -6.55 7.00 -0.68
CA TYR A 52 -5.51 6.25 -1.39
C TYR A 52 -5.17 6.81 -2.77
N ALA A 53 -6.02 7.67 -3.35
CA ALA A 53 -5.68 8.41 -4.57
C ALA A 53 -4.52 9.40 -4.35
N THR A 54 -4.32 9.89 -3.12
CA THR A 54 -3.29 10.91 -2.79
C THR A 54 -1.87 10.54 -3.25
N PRO A 55 -1.31 9.36 -2.91
CA PRO A 55 0.02 8.97 -3.41
C PRO A 55 0.08 8.82 -4.95
N LEU A 56 -1.03 8.49 -5.61
CA LEU A 56 -1.08 8.41 -7.07
C LEU A 56 -1.10 9.80 -7.70
N GLU A 57 -1.81 10.75 -7.11
CA GLU A 57 -1.82 12.16 -7.53
C GLU A 57 -0.44 12.81 -7.36
N GLN A 58 0.27 12.48 -6.28
CA GLN A 58 1.67 12.88 -6.10
C GLN A 58 2.56 12.25 -7.19
N ARG A 59 2.42 10.94 -7.43
CA ARG A 59 3.17 10.24 -8.49
C ARG A 59 2.91 10.81 -9.88
N ARG A 60 1.69 11.29 -10.14
CA ARG A 60 1.31 11.90 -11.42
C ARG A 60 2.19 13.08 -11.79
N GLN A 61 2.71 13.82 -10.83
CA GLN A 61 3.62 14.96 -11.05
C GLN A 61 4.94 14.54 -11.72
N ASN A 62 5.31 13.27 -11.59
CA ASN A 62 6.52 12.72 -12.19
C ASN A 62 6.29 12.25 -13.64
N TYR A 63 5.07 12.28 -14.15
CA TYR A 63 4.76 11.86 -15.51
C TYR A 63 4.85 13.04 -16.50
N SER A 64 5.41 12.75 -17.67
CA SER A 64 5.34 13.58 -18.86
C SER A 64 4.97 12.68 -20.05
N GLY A 65 3.68 12.66 -20.39
CA GLY A 65 3.11 11.77 -21.40
C GLY A 65 3.36 10.29 -21.07
N GLY A 66 4.15 9.61 -21.90
CA GLY A 66 4.54 8.21 -21.74
C GLY A 66 5.75 7.96 -20.84
N VAL A 67 6.36 9.00 -20.26
CA VAL A 67 7.58 8.87 -19.45
C VAL A 67 7.28 9.20 -18.00
N CYS A 68 7.65 8.31 -17.08
CA CYS A 68 7.64 8.54 -15.64
C CYS A 68 9.07 8.76 -15.13
N LEU A 69 9.30 9.85 -14.40
CA LEU A 69 10.56 10.10 -13.71
C LEU A 69 10.57 9.42 -12.34
N LEU A 70 11.50 8.50 -12.14
CA LEU A 70 11.71 7.83 -10.85
C LEU A 70 12.85 8.52 -10.08
N PRO A 71 12.94 8.33 -8.75
CA PRO A 71 14.08 8.76 -7.96
C PRO A 71 15.42 8.32 -8.57
N GLY A 72 16.44 9.18 -8.46
CA GLY A 72 17.73 8.95 -9.12
C GLY A 72 17.74 9.29 -10.61
N ASN A 73 16.79 10.11 -11.08
CA ASN A 73 16.65 10.57 -12.46
C ASN A 73 16.47 9.45 -13.50
N VAL A 74 15.95 8.31 -13.08
CA VAL A 74 15.66 7.18 -13.98
C VAL A 74 14.38 7.48 -14.75
N ARG A 75 14.44 7.41 -16.08
CA ARG A 75 13.28 7.60 -16.96
C ARG A 75 12.67 6.25 -17.31
N LEU A 76 11.48 5.99 -16.80
CA LEU A 76 10.69 4.81 -17.14
C LEU A 76 9.77 5.14 -18.32
N HIS A 77 9.99 4.47 -19.45
CA HIS A 77 9.07 4.52 -20.58
C HIS A 77 7.92 3.55 -20.34
N THR A 78 6.69 4.05 -20.45
CA THR A 78 5.47 3.30 -20.21
C THR A 78 4.68 3.15 -21.51
N HIS A 79 3.94 2.06 -21.65
CA HIS A 79 3.11 1.81 -22.83
C HIS A 79 1.83 2.66 -22.83
N GLU A 80 1.14 2.72 -21.69
CA GLU A 80 -0.15 3.42 -21.55
C GLU A 80 0.01 4.89 -21.12
N GLY A 81 1.16 5.26 -20.55
CA GLY A 81 1.42 6.62 -20.11
C GLY A 81 0.62 7.03 -18.87
N VAL A 82 0.56 8.34 -18.67
CA VAL A 82 -0.19 8.97 -17.56
C VAL A 82 -1.68 8.64 -17.58
N HIS A 83 -2.25 8.23 -18.72
CA HIS A 83 -3.67 7.92 -18.84
C HIS A 83 -4.10 6.75 -17.94
N ALA A 84 -3.30 5.69 -17.84
CA ALA A 84 -3.58 4.57 -16.93
C ALA A 84 -3.60 5.03 -15.46
N LEU A 85 -2.71 5.94 -15.09
CA LEU A 85 -2.67 6.52 -13.75
C LEU A 85 -3.90 7.42 -13.48
N ASP A 86 -4.30 8.23 -14.46
CA ASP A 86 -5.48 9.09 -14.38
C ASP A 86 -6.78 8.27 -14.23
N ASP A 87 -6.87 7.14 -14.92
CA ASP A 87 -7.99 6.22 -14.82
C ASP A 87 -8.03 5.56 -13.44
N ALA A 88 -6.89 5.14 -12.89
CA ALA A 88 -6.78 4.60 -11.55
C ALA A 88 -7.18 5.64 -10.47
N ILE A 89 -6.70 6.88 -10.57
CA ILE A 89 -7.10 7.98 -9.68
C ILE A 89 -8.61 8.22 -9.75
N ARG A 90 -9.18 8.28 -10.96
CA ARG A 90 -10.62 8.48 -11.16
C ARG A 90 -11.45 7.32 -10.58
N PHE A 91 -10.96 6.09 -10.71
CA PHE A 91 -11.59 4.93 -10.10
C PHE A 91 -11.59 5.03 -8.58
N LEU A 92 -10.43 5.32 -7.98
CA LEU A 92 -10.28 5.44 -6.52
C LEU A 92 -11.21 6.50 -5.91
N HIS A 93 -11.37 7.65 -6.57
CA HIS A 93 -12.32 8.69 -6.13
C HIS A 93 -13.79 8.27 -6.19
N ARG A 94 -14.15 7.30 -7.04
CA ARG A 94 -15.53 6.82 -7.22
C ARG A 94 -15.80 5.52 -6.47
N ALA A 95 -14.76 4.77 -6.14
CA ALA A 95 -14.86 3.47 -5.49
C ALA A 95 -15.47 3.62 -4.09
N LYS A 96 -16.38 2.71 -3.76
CA LYS A 96 -16.97 2.64 -2.42
C LYS A 96 -16.03 1.88 -1.49
N PRO A 97 -15.79 2.36 -0.26
CA PRO A 97 -15.09 1.61 0.77
C PRO A 97 -15.57 0.16 0.87
N GLN A 98 -14.64 -0.76 1.03
CA GLN A 98 -14.88 -2.19 1.17
C GLN A 98 -14.37 -2.69 2.53
N PRO A 99 -14.93 -3.80 3.05
CA PRO A 99 -14.38 -4.47 4.22
C PRO A 99 -12.91 -4.86 4.01
N PRO A 100 -12.10 -4.80 5.09
CA PRO A 100 -10.70 -5.20 5.03
C PRO A 100 -10.57 -6.71 4.78
N LEU A 101 -9.46 -7.08 4.16
CA LEU A 101 -8.98 -8.45 4.04
C LEU A 101 -8.25 -8.84 5.32
N ALA A 102 -8.30 -10.14 5.64
CA ALA A 102 -7.49 -10.75 6.67
C ALA A 102 -6.46 -11.70 6.02
N LEU A 103 -5.26 -11.75 6.59
CA LEU A 103 -4.29 -12.79 6.22
C LEU A 103 -4.86 -14.17 6.57
N SER A 104 -4.77 -15.09 5.62
CA SER A 104 -5.10 -16.50 5.83
C SER A 104 -3.81 -17.32 5.76
N PRO A 105 -3.44 -18.05 6.83
CA PRO A 105 -2.27 -18.92 6.81
C PRO A 105 -2.30 -19.92 5.64
N GLY A 106 -3.48 -20.47 5.32
CA GLY A 106 -3.64 -21.41 4.21
C GLY A 106 -3.42 -20.77 2.84
N LEU A 107 -3.93 -19.55 2.62
CA LEU A 107 -3.67 -18.82 1.37
C LEU A 107 -2.20 -18.41 1.25
N SER A 108 -1.56 -18.03 2.36
CA SER A 108 -0.13 -17.70 2.38
C SER A 108 0.74 -18.91 2.02
N LEU A 109 0.40 -20.12 2.48
CA LEU A 109 1.10 -21.35 2.10
C LEU A 109 0.87 -21.69 0.62
N ALA A 110 -0.36 -21.59 0.13
CA ALA A 110 -0.67 -21.82 -1.28
C ALA A 110 0.08 -20.86 -2.22
N ALA A 111 0.16 -19.57 -1.86
CA ALA A 111 0.94 -18.58 -2.59
C ALA A 111 2.44 -18.87 -2.55
N ALA A 112 2.97 -19.26 -1.39
CA ALA A 112 4.39 -19.62 -1.24
C ALA A 112 4.77 -20.83 -2.11
N ASP A 113 3.91 -21.84 -2.20
CA ASP A 113 4.11 -22.97 -3.10
C ASP A 113 4.17 -22.52 -4.56
N HIS A 114 3.24 -21.67 -4.99
CA HIS A 114 3.21 -21.16 -6.36
C HIS A 114 4.47 -20.34 -6.71
N CYS A 115 4.91 -19.46 -5.80
CA CYS A 115 6.16 -18.72 -5.98
C CYS A 115 7.38 -19.64 -6.10
N ARG A 116 7.43 -20.77 -5.36
CA ARG A 116 8.52 -21.76 -5.50
C ARG A 116 8.47 -22.47 -6.84
N GLU A 117 7.28 -22.84 -7.31
CA GLU A 117 7.11 -23.44 -8.64
C GLU A 117 7.54 -22.48 -9.76
N GLN A 118 7.29 -21.18 -9.60
CA GLN A 118 7.65 -20.12 -10.54
C GLN A 118 9.09 -19.60 -10.41
N ALA A 119 9.86 -20.05 -9.42
CA ALA A 119 11.22 -19.57 -9.17
C ALA A 119 12.17 -19.77 -10.37
N GLY A 120 11.86 -20.71 -11.26
CA GLY A 120 12.57 -20.94 -12.52
C GLY A 120 12.27 -19.94 -13.65
N GLY A 121 11.49 -18.89 -13.40
CA GLY A 121 11.12 -17.86 -14.38
C GLY A 121 9.80 -18.12 -15.12
N ALA A 122 9.02 -19.14 -14.72
CA ALA A 122 7.68 -19.36 -15.23
C ALA A 122 6.70 -18.32 -14.66
N THR A 123 5.68 -17.95 -15.43
CA THR A 123 4.60 -17.04 -15.00
C THR A 123 3.23 -17.60 -15.42
N GLY A 124 2.17 -17.16 -14.73
CA GLY A 124 0.79 -17.59 -14.97
C GLY A 124 0.13 -18.33 -13.79
N HIS A 125 -1.13 -18.72 -13.95
CA HIS A 125 -1.94 -19.28 -12.86
C HIS A 125 -1.75 -20.78 -12.61
N TYR A 126 -1.24 -21.50 -13.60
CA TYR A 126 -1.06 -22.94 -13.54
C TYR A 126 0.35 -23.30 -13.10
N GLY A 127 0.44 -24.26 -12.20
CA GLY A 127 1.72 -24.85 -11.79
C GLY A 127 2.32 -25.76 -12.85
N ASN A 128 3.55 -26.24 -12.63
CA ASN A 128 4.32 -27.04 -13.60
C ASN A 128 3.63 -28.34 -14.04
N HIS A 129 2.69 -28.84 -13.23
CA HIS A 129 1.89 -30.05 -13.51
C HIS A 129 0.40 -29.74 -13.75
N GLY A 130 0.08 -28.51 -14.14
CA GLY A 130 -1.30 -28.09 -14.44
C GLY A 130 -2.15 -27.83 -13.18
N SER A 131 -1.56 -27.76 -11.98
CA SER A 131 -2.32 -27.42 -10.79
C SER A 131 -2.84 -25.98 -10.89
N ASP A 132 -4.15 -25.80 -10.72
CA ASP A 132 -4.77 -24.49 -10.70
C ASP A 132 -4.71 -23.86 -9.28
N PRO A 133 -5.04 -22.58 -9.11
CA PRO A 133 -5.03 -21.93 -7.80
C PRO A 133 -5.95 -22.63 -6.78
N GLY A 134 -7.11 -23.14 -7.21
CA GLY A 134 -8.02 -23.89 -6.37
C GLY A 134 -7.41 -25.19 -5.82
N ASN A 135 -6.69 -25.95 -6.66
CA ASN A 135 -5.97 -27.14 -6.24
C ASN A 135 -4.92 -26.81 -5.17
N ARG A 136 -4.19 -25.69 -5.32
CA ARG A 136 -3.19 -25.24 -4.34
C ARG A 136 -3.82 -24.82 -3.02
N ILE A 137 -4.88 -24.00 -3.06
CA ILE A 137 -5.62 -23.56 -1.87
C ILE A 137 -6.20 -24.75 -1.11
N SER A 138 -6.73 -25.74 -1.82
CA SER A 138 -7.35 -26.93 -1.22
C SER A 138 -6.39 -27.82 -0.44
N ARG A 139 -5.06 -27.63 -0.58
CA ARG A 139 -4.05 -28.34 0.24
C ARG A 139 -4.01 -27.81 1.68
N TYR A 140 -4.41 -26.56 1.90
CA TYR A 140 -4.24 -25.84 3.16
C TYR A 140 -5.54 -25.24 3.72
N GLY A 141 -6.68 -25.53 3.10
CA GLY A 141 -7.96 -25.02 3.54
C GLY A 141 -9.13 -25.44 2.65
N VAL A 142 -10.29 -24.85 2.91
CA VAL A 142 -11.52 -25.10 2.15
C VAL A 142 -11.99 -23.79 1.53
N VAL A 143 -12.31 -23.82 0.23
CA VAL A 143 -12.92 -22.67 -0.46
C VAL A 143 -14.41 -22.66 -0.13
N SER A 144 -14.89 -21.59 0.49
CA SER A 144 -16.30 -21.48 0.92
C SER A 144 -17.22 -20.78 -0.09
N GLN A 145 -16.69 -19.88 -0.94
CA GLN A 145 -17.45 -19.17 -1.97
C GLN A 145 -16.72 -19.19 -3.31
N GLY A 146 -15.50 -18.66 -3.34
CA GLY A 146 -14.69 -18.56 -4.54
C GLY A 146 -13.26 -18.15 -4.21
N TRP A 147 -12.41 -18.14 -5.23
CA TRP A 147 -11.01 -17.73 -5.14
C TRP A 147 -10.63 -16.88 -6.34
N ALA A 148 -9.57 -16.10 -6.19
CA ALA A 148 -8.94 -15.31 -7.23
C ALA A 148 -7.43 -15.27 -6.97
N GLU A 149 -6.65 -15.07 -8.03
CA GLU A 149 -5.20 -14.95 -7.97
C GLU A 149 -4.78 -13.83 -8.92
N ASN A 150 -3.79 -13.04 -8.51
CA ASN A 150 -3.11 -12.03 -9.31
C ASN A 150 -1.64 -12.41 -9.46
#